data_AF-A0A2E9SR08-F1
#
_entry.id   AF-A0A2E9SR08-F1
#
_cell.length_a   1.000
_cell.length_b   1.000
_cell.length_c   1.000
_cell.angle_alpha   90.00
_cell.angle_beta   90.00
_cell.angle_gamma   90.00
#
_symmetry.space_group_name_H-M   'P 1'
#
loop_
_entity.id
_entity.type
_entity.pdbx_description
1 polymer ?
#
loop_
_entity_poly.entity_id
_entity_poly.type
_entity_poly.pdbx_seq_one_letter_code
_entity_poly.pdbx_strand_id
1 'polypeptide(L)'
;VTSSNTTAGGTATGSGFGPLYLDYVLGITKAYTTRVGSGPFPTELFDDVGAHLAKQGHEFGATTGRARRCGWFDAVALRQSVRINSVTGLCLTKLDVLDGLETVKVCVDYKNPAGESISAPFDCEDYDQITPVYEELPGWTESTIGVKSLDELPANARAYIERLEALLNVPIDIVSTGPDRVETIVLRHPFA
;
A
#
# COMPACT_ATOMS: atom_id res chain seq x y z
N VAL A 1 -1.31 1.88 -16.80
CA VAL A 1 -2.43 0.93 -16.98
C VAL A 1 -1.96 -0.32 -17.70
N THR A 2 -2.78 -1.37 -17.75
CA THR A 2 -2.56 -2.58 -18.56
C THR A 2 -3.78 -2.81 -19.48
N SER A 3 -3.72 -3.77 -20.39
CA SER A 3 -4.76 -4.04 -21.42
C SER A 3 -5.91 -4.93 -20.94
N SER A 4 -6.06 -5.14 -19.64
CA SER A 4 -7.14 -5.93 -19.03
C SER A 4 -7.65 -5.28 -17.74
N ASN A 5 -8.85 -5.67 -17.29
CA ASN A 5 -9.37 -5.26 -15.99
C ASN A 5 -8.60 -5.96 -14.87
N THR A 6 -8.02 -5.17 -13.97
CA THR A 6 -7.28 -5.67 -12.80
C THR A 6 -8.07 -5.51 -11.50
N THR A 7 -9.32 -5.05 -11.58
CA THR A 7 -10.22 -4.87 -10.44
C THR A 7 -10.97 -6.16 -10.14
N ALA A 8 -11.55 -6.27 -8.95
CA ALA A 8 -12.30 -7.44 -8.49
C ALA A 8 -13.45 -7.83 -9.43
N GLY A 9 -14.07 -6.86 -10.12
CA GLY A 9 -15.09 -7.12 -11.14
C GLY A 9 -14.59 -7.97 -12.32
N GLY A 10 -13.29 -7.96 -12.59
CA GLY A 10 -12.64 -8.83 -13.58
C GLY A 10 -12.75 -10.31 -13.25
N THR A 11 -12.97 -10.68 -11.98
CA THR A 11 -13.24 -12.08 -11.59
C THR A 11 -14.50 -12.60 -12.26
N ALA A 12 -15.60 -11.83 -12.23
CA ALA A 12 -16.87 -12.26 -12.80
C ALA A 12 -16.77 -12.40 -14.33
N THR A 13 -16.27 -11.37 -15.02
CA THR A 13 -16.16 -11.38 -16.48
C THR A 13 -15.10 -12.35 -17.00
N GLY A 14 -14.03 -12.57 -16.24
CA GLY A 14 -12.92 -13.46 -16.63
C GLY A 14 -13.13 -14.94 -16.32
N SER A 15 -13.98 -15.29 -15.36
CA SER A 15 -14.22 -16.68 -14.94
C SER A 15 -15.62 -17.22 -15.26
N GLY A 16 -16.59 -16.33 -15.56
CA GLY A 16 -18.01 -16.69 -15.66
C GLY A 16 -18.69 -16.88 -14.30
N PHE A 17 -18.00 -16.60 -13.19
CA PHE A 17 -18.57 -16.64 -11.85
C PHE A 17 -19.53 -15.45 -11.63
N GLY A 18 -20.69 -15.70 -11.04
CA GLY A 18 -21.68 -14.66 -10.79
C GLY A 18 -21.14 -13.59 -9.84
N PRO A 19 -21.30 -12.28 -10.13
CA PRO A 19 -20.74 -11.22 -9.28
C PRO A 19 -21.35 -11.17 -7.88
N LEU A 20 -22.57 -11.71 -7.70
CA LEU A 20 -23.24 -11.80 -6.39
C LEU A 20 -22.63 -12.87 -5.47
N TYR A 21 -21.71 -13.70 -5.96
CA TYR A 21 -21.05 -14.76 -5.20
C TYR A 21 -19.65 -14.35 -4.69
N LEU A 22 -19.27 -13.07 -4.84
CA LEU A 22 -18.02 -12.55 -4.31
C LEU A 22 -18.19 -12.19 -2.83
N ASP A 23 -17.99 -13.18 -1.95
CA ASP A 23 -18.27 -13.04 -0.51
C ASP A 23 -17.26 -12.16 0.24
N TYR A 24 -15.99 -12.20 -0.16
CA TYR A 24 -14.91 -11.44 0.48
C TYR A 24 -13.86 -11.01 -0.56
N VAL A 25 -13.49 -9.73 -0.56
CA VAL A 25 -12.43 -9.18 -1.42
C VAL A 25 -11.24 -8.74 -0.54
N LEU A 26 -10.16 -9.52 -0.58
CA LEU A 26 -8.91 -9.20 0.12
C LEU A 26 -8.03 -8.27 -0.74
N GLY A 27 -7.82 -7.04 -0.27
CA GLY A 27 -6.91 -6.09 -0.92
C GLY A 27 -5.48 -6.28 -0.44
N ILE A 28 -4.57 -6.69 -1.33
CA ILE A 28 -3.14 -6.74 -1.00
C ILE A 28 -2.54 -5.35 -1.14
N THR A 29 -1.96 -4.82 -0.08
CA THR A 29 -1.27 -3.53 -0.09
C THR A 29 0.11 -3.66 0.54
N LYS A 30 1.08 -2.95 0.00
CA LYS A 30 2.41 -2.82 0.62
C LYS A 30 2.39 -1.67 1.62
N ALA A 31 3.26 -1.70 2.62
CA ALA A 31 3.46 -0.60 3.56
C ALA A 31 4.08 0.67 2.93
N TYR A 32 4.42 0.61 1.64
CA TYR A 32 4.91 1.73 0.85
C TYR A 32 4.52 1.49 -0.61
N THR A 33 4.70 2.47 -1.49
CA THR A 33 4.25 2.38 -2.87
C THR A 33 5.41 2.10 -3.82
N THR A 34 5.11 1.37 -4.89
CA THR A 34 6.10 1.09 -5.94
C THR A 34 5.48 1.14 -7.32
N ARG A 35 6.24 1.58 -8.32
CA ARG A 35 5.82 1.58 -9.73
C ARG A 35 6.92 1.06 -10.65
N VAL A 36 6.51 0.34 -11.70
CA VAL A 36 7.38 -0.07 -12.81
C VAL A 36 6.97 0.68 -14.06
N GLY A 37 7.97 1.19 -14.79
CA GLY A 37 7.74 1.96 -16.00
C GLY A 37 7.27 3.39 -15.73
N SER A 38 6.70 4.00 -16.77
CA SER A 38 6.34 5.42 -16.80
C SER A 38 4.97 5.71 -16.18
N GLY A 39 4.65 6.99 -16.09
CA GLY A 39 3.38 7.55 -15.64
C GLY A 39 3.41 8.06 -14.19
N PRO A 40 2.34 8.73 -13.76
CA PRO A 40 2.38 9.56 -12.56
C PRO A 40 2.59 8.75 -11.29
N PHE A 41 3.36 9.31 -10.36
CA PHE A 41 3.60 8.70 -9.07
C PHE A 41 3.80 9.81 -8.03
N PRO A 42 2.69 10.35 -7.48
CA PRO A 42 2.72 11.54 -6.63
C PRO A 42 3.64 11.39 -5.43
N THR A 43 3.67 10.21 -4.83
CA THR A 43 4.46 9.92 -3.63
C THR A 43 5.86 9.38 -3.90
N GLU A 44 6.33 9.45 -5.15
CA GLU A 44 7.67 8.98 -5.51
C GLU A 44 8.77 9.72 -4.76
N LEU A 45 9.76 8.97 -4.31
CA LEU A 45 10.92 9.46 -3.59
C LEU A 45 12.17 9.41 -4.45
N PHE A 46 12.94 10.49 -4.38
CA PHE A 46 14.21 10.68 -5.10
C PHE A 46 15.39 10.89 -4.14
N ASP A 47 15.18 10.60 -2.86
CA ASP A 47 16.12 10.78 -1.76
C ASP A 47 16.61 9.44 -1.19
N ASP A 48 17.39 9.51 -0.11
CA ASP A 48 17.97 8.33 0.55
C ASP A 48 16.89 7.38 1.10
N VAL A 49 15.71 7.90 1.43
CA VAL A 49 14.60 7.05 1.88
C VAL A 49 14.06 6.25 0.69
N GLY A 50 13.87 6.87 -0.47
CA GLY A 50 13.54 6.15 -1.70
C GLY A 50 14.53 5.04 -2.02
N ALA A 51 15.83 5.30 -1.85
CA ALA A 51 16.89 4.32 -2.03
C ALA A 51 16.84 3.19 -0.97
N HIS A 52 16.55 3.51 0.29
CA HIS A 52 16.35 2.54 1.37
C HIS A 52 15.19 1.60 1.05
N LEU A 53 14.02 2.12 0.69
CA LEU A 53 12.83 1.34 0.33
C LEU A 53 13.11 0.39 -0.85
N ALA A 54 13.83 0.88 -1.86
CA ALA A 54 14.20 0.06 -3.01
C ALA A 54 15.14 -1.09 -2.63
N LYS A 55 16.16 -0.80 -1.79
CA LYS A 55 17.16 -1.77 -1.34
C LYS A 55 16.56 -2.81 -0.40
N GLN A 56 15.94 -2.38 0.70
CA GLN A 56 15.37 -3.30 1.70
C GLN A 56 14.20 -4.09 1.14
N GLY A 57 13.37 -3.45 0.31
CA GLY A 57 12.26 -4.12 -0.35
C GLY A 57 12.65 -5.07 -1.47
N HIS A 58 13.94 -5.20 -1.81
CA HIS A 58 14.41 -5.93 -2.99
C HIS A 58 13.62 -5.56 -4.26
N GLU A 59 13.36 -4.27 -4.45
CA GLU A 59 12.49 -3.75 -5.51
C GLU A 59 13.26 -3.61 -6.84
N PHE A 60 13.85 -4.71 -7.29
CA PHE A 60 14.57 -4.83 -8.56
C PHE A 60 13.89 -5.84 -9.48
N GLY A 61 13.85 -5.54 -10.78
CA GLY A 61 13.27 -6.46 -11.77
C GLY A 61 14.03 -7.79 -11.82
N ALA A 62 13.32 -8.90 -11.72
CA ALA A 62 13.89 -10.25 -11.67
C ALA A 62 14.77 -10.62 -12.89
N THR A 63 14.52 -10.00 -14.06
CA THR A 63 15.25 -10.29 -15.30
C THR A 63 16.21 -9.16 -15.67
N THR A 64 15.75 -7.91 -15.59
CA THR A 64 16.50 -6.75 -16.09
C THR A 64 17.35 -6.07 -15.01
N GLY A 65 17.13 -6.40 -13.73
CA GLY A 65 17.76 -5.70 -12.61
C GLY A 65 17.32 -4.23 -12.45
N ARG A 66 16.38 -3.75 -13.27
CA ARG A 66 15.93 -2.35 -13.22
C ARG A 66 15.23 -2.08 -11.88
N ALA A 67 15.69 -1.07 -11.17
CA ALA A 67 15.06 -0.61 -9.94
C ALA A 67 13.62 -0.15 -10.22
N ARG A 68 12.69 -0.56 -9.35
CA ARG A 68 11.34 -0.03 -9.34
C ARG A 68 11.36 1.34 -8.66
N ARG A 69 10.51 2.23 -9.11
CA ARG A 69 10.29 3.53 -8.47
C ARG A 69 9.64 3.26 -7.12
N CYS A 70 10.11 3.89 -6.06
CA CYS A 70 9.61 3.71 -4.70
C CYS A 70 9.09 5.02 -4.15
N GLY A 71 8.08 4.95 -3.28
CA GLY A 71 7.43 6.11 -2.72
C GLY A 71 6.74 5.80 -1.40
N TRP A 72 6.33 6.84 -0.70
CA TRP A 72 5.56 6.69 0.54
C TRP A 72 4.19 6.04 0.30
N PHE A 73 3.61 5.50 1.36
CA PHE A 73 2.25 4.97 1.29
C PHE A 73 1.26 6.05 0.83
N ASP A 74 0.36 5.68 -0.08
CA ASP A 74 -0.60 6.61 -0.67
C ASP A 74 -2.03 6.20 -0.33
N ALA A 75 -2.57 6.81 0.74
CA ALA A 75 -3.92 6.51 1.19
C ALA A 75 -4.98 7.09 0.25
N VAL A 76 -4.68 8.15 -0.51
CA VAL A 76 -5.62 8.73 -1.48
C VAL A 76 -5.86 7.75 -2.63
N ALA A 77 -4.77 7.22 -3.20
CA ALA A 77 -4.83 6.20 -4.25
C ALA A 77 -5.46 4.90 -3.73
N LEU A 78 -5.12 4.47 -2.50
CA LEU A 78 -5.67 3.24 -1.95
C LEU A 78 -7.16 3.35 -1.59
N ARG A 79 -7.66 4.49 -1.11
CA ARG A 79 -9.11 4.73 -0.93
C ARG A 79 -9.88 4.54 -2.24
N GLN A 80 -9.33 5.02 -3.35
CA GLN A 80 -9.92 4.79 -4.68
C GLN A 80 -9.94 3.30 -5.02
N SER A 81 -8.85 2.56 -4.76
CA SER A 81 -8.80 1.11 -4.96
C SER A 81 -9.81 0.36 -4.10
N VAL A 82 -9.93 0.72 -2.82
CA VAL A 82 -10.92 0.18 -1.89
C VAL A 82 -12.33 0.35 -2.44
N ARG A 83 -12.68 1.56 -2.89
CA ARG A 83 -13.99 1.88 -3.43
C ARG A 83 -14.33 1.09 -4.68
N ILE A 84 -13.40 1.03 -5.65
CA ILE A 84 -13.64 0.36 -6.93
C ILE A 84 -13.78 -1.15 -6.76
N ASN A 85 -13.06 -1.74 -5.81
CA ASN A 85 -13.04 -3.18 -5.61
C ASN A 85 -14.01 -3.68 -4.54
N SER A 86 -14.69 -2.78 -3.81
CA SER A 86 -15.49 -3.16 -2.64
C SER A 86 -14.70 -4.01 -1.65
N VAL A 87 -13.47 -3.58 -1.33
CA VAL A 87 -12.54 -4.32 -0.47
C VAL A 87 -13.17 -4.56 0.90
N THR A 88 -13.16 -5.82 1.34
CA THR A 88 -13.70 -6.24 2.64
C THR A 88 -12.67 -6.11 3.75
N GLY A 89 -11.42 -6.44 3.45
CA GLY A 89 -10.28 -6.29 4.35
C GLY A 89 -8.96 -6.27 3.59
N LEU A 90 -7.90 -5.84 4.26
CA LEU A 90 -6.58 -5.63 3.68
C LEU A 90 -5.57 -6.66 4.21
N CYS A 91 -4.64 -7.02 3.35
CA CYS A 91 -3.40 -7.68 3.72
C CYS A 91 -2.25 -6.68 3.55
N LEU A 92 -1.70 -6.19 4.65
CA LEU A 92 -0.55 -5.30 4.66
C LEU A 92 0.73 -6.13 4.55
N THR A 93 1.57 -5.82 3.58
CA THR A 93 2.80 -6.56 3.29
C THR A 93 4.03 -5.67 3.36
N LYS A 94 5.20 -6.28 3.60
CA LYS A 94 6.49 -5.59 3.63
C LYS A 94 6.57 -4.47 4.68
N LEU A 95 5.99 -4.70 5.85
CA LEU A 95 6.11 -3.78 6.98
C LEU A 95 7.57 -3.63 7.42
N ASP A 96 8.32 -4.73 7.35
CA ASP A 96 9.75 -4.86 7.64
C ASP A 96 10.65 -3.92 6.84
N VAL A 97 10.21 -3.49 5.66
CA VAL A 97 10.98 -2.55 4.83
C VAL A 97 11.07 -1.16 5.46
N LEU A 98 10.13 -0.82 6.35
CA LEU A 98 10.11 0.45 7.07
C LEU A 98 10.95 0.43 8.36
N ASP A 99 11.43 -0.74 8.78
CA ASP A 99 12.28 -0.87 9.97
C ASP A 99 13.54 0.02 9.83
N GLY A 100 13.90 0.71 10.92
CA GLY A 100 15.07 1.57 11.01
C GLY A 100 14.87 3.00 10.52
N LEU A 101 13.70 3.36 9.97
CA LEU A 101 13.37 4.75 9.64
C LEU A 101 12.98 5.52 10.90
N GLU A 102 13.47 6.74 11.06
CA GLU A 102 13.08 7.61 12.19
C GLU A 102 11.66 8.17 12.03
N THR A 103 11.24 8.39 10.78
CA THR A 103 9.92 8.95 10.45
C THR A 103 9.39 8.25 9.22
N VAL A 104 8.11 7.86 9.27
CA VAL A 104 7.36 7.29 8.15
C VAL A 104 6.31 8.30 7.73
N LYS A 105 6.12 8.48 6.42
CA LYS A 105 5.11 9.39 5.89
C LYS A 105 4.01 8.63 5.17
N VAL A 106 2.78 9.12 5.33
CA VAL A 106 1.58 8.62 4.64
C VAL A 106 0.95 9.78 3.89
N CYS A 107 0.76 9.64 2.58
CA CYS A 107 0.00 10.63 1.83
C CYS A 107 -1.47 10.48 2.15
N VAL A 108 -2.07 11.53 2.72
CA VAL A 108 -3.45 11.54 3.21
C VAL A 108 -4.38 12.35 2.31
N ASP A 109 -3.83 13.26 1.52
CA ASP A 109 -4.57 14.16 0.64
C ASP A 109 -3.71 14.59 -0.56
N TYR A 110 -4.36 15.06 -1.62
CA TYR A 110 -3.71 15.68 -2.78
C TYR A 110 -4.19 17.12 -2.91
N LYS A 111 -3.27 18.02 -3.26
CA LYS A 111 -3.62 19.41 -3.59
C LYS A 111 -3.38 19.71 -5.06
N ASN A 112 -4.32 20.43 -5.68
CA ASN A 112 -4.14 21.02 -6.99
C ASN A 112 -3.22 22.27 -6.92
N PRO A 113 -2.86 22.91 -8.05
CA PRO A 113 -2.06 24.14 -8.06
C PRO A 113 -2.67 25.33 -7.33
N ALA A 114 -4.01 25.35 -7.18
CA ALA A 114 -4.71 26.37 -6.39
C ALA A 114 -4.65 26.08 -4.88
N GLY A 115 -4.08 24.94 -4.46
CA GLY A 115 -3.97 24.52 -3.06
C GLY A 115 -5.21 23.81 -2.51
N GLU A 116 -6.19 23.52 -3.36
CA GLU A 116 -7.45 22.87 -2.98
C GLU A 116 -7.27 21.35 -2.90
N SER A 117 -7.89 20.74 -1.89
CA SER A 117 -7.94 19.28 -1.73
C SER A 117 -8.73 18.64 -2.86
N ILE A 118 -8.16 17.61 -3.48
CA ILE A 118 -8.77 16.87 -4.59
C ILE A 118 -8.73 15.36 -4.33
N SER A 119 -9.72 14.65 -4.86
CA SER A 119 -9.66 13.19 -4.93
C SER A 119 -8.66 12.72 -5.98
N ALA A 120 -8.25 11.44 -5.91
CA ALA A 120 -7.43 10.80 -6.94
C ALA A 120 -7.99 11.08 -8.35
N PRO A 121 -7.21 11.74 -9.24
CA PRO A 121 -7.66 12.00 -10.60
C PRO A 121 -7.88 10.71 -11.41
N PHE A 122 -8.67 10.82 -12.48
CA PHE A 122 -8.93 9.71 -13.40
C PHE A 122 -7.90 9.68 -14.53
N ASP A 123 -7.62 10.84 -15.13
CA ASP A 123 -6.68 10.97 -16.24
C ASP A 123 -5.26 11.14 -15.74
N CYS A 124 -4.29 10.65 -16.52
CA CYS A 124 -2.89 10.67 -16.08
C CYS A 124 -2.29 12.07 -16.04
N GLU A 125 -2.72 12.95 -16.94
CA GLU A 125 -2.23 14.34 -17.06
C GLU A 125 -2.61 15.17 -15.83
N ASP A 126 -3.74 14.86 -15.21
CA ASP A 126 -4.22 15.56 -14.01
C ASP A 126 -3.31 15.32 -12.80
N TYR A 127 -2.49 14.26 -12.80
CA TYR A 127 -1.54 13.98 -11.72
C TYR A 127 -0.26 14.83 -11.83
N ASP A 128 0.05 15.42 -12.98
CA ASP A 128 1.34 16.10 -13.20
C ASP A 128 1.50 17.36 -12.33
N GLN A 129 0.39 17.94 -11.87
CA GLN A 129 0.37 19.18 -11.12
C GLN A 129 -0.14 19.02 -9.69
N ILE A 130 -0.26 17.78 -9.20
CA ILE A 130 -0.73 17.54 -7.84
C ILE A 130 0.43 17.49 -6.86
N THR A 131 0.20 18.01 -5.67
CA THR A 131 1.14 17.92 -4.57
C THR A 131 0.60 16.98 -3.50
N PRO A 132 1.30 15.89 -3.15
CA PRO A 132 0.90 15.02 -2.05
C PRO A 132 1.04 15.76 -0.71
N VAL A 133 0.03 15.61 0.14
CA VAL A 133 0.05 16.07 1.53
C VAL A 133 0.31 14.88 2.43
N TYR A 134 1.34 15.00 3.26
CA TYR A 134 1.77 13.92 4.15
C TYR A 134 1.35 14.15 5.59
N GLU A 135 0.96 13.07 6.23
CA GLU A 135 1.03 12.92 7.68
C GLU A 135 2.36 12.24 8.04
N GLU A 136 3.04 12.76 9.05
CA GLU A 136 4.29 12.20 9.55
C GLU A 136 4.02 11.39 10.82
N LEU A 137 4.48 10.16 10.83
CA LEU A 137 4.35 9.23 11.95
C LEU A 137 5.77 8.87 12.45
N PRO A 138 5.95 8.68 13.76
CA PRO A 138 7.23 8.20 14.27
C PRO A 138 7.50 6.81 13.70
N GLY A 139 8.73 6.58 13.22
CA GLY A 139 9.16 5.25 12.79
C GLY A 139 9.61 4.38 13.96
N TRP A 140 10.28 3.28 13.68
CA TRP A 140 10.73 2.30 14.67
C TRP A 140 12.08 1.72 14.29
N THR A 141 12.87 1.28 15.27
CA THR A 141 14.23 0.75 15.05
C THR A 141 14.31 -0.75 15.25
N GLU A 142 13.38 -1.32 16.01
CA GLU A 142 13.25 -2.76 16.22
C GLU A 142 12.80 -3.45 14.94
N SER A 143 13.25 -4.69 14.74
CA SER A 143 12.81 -5.44 13.56
C SER A 143 11.39 -5.97 13.74
N THR A 144 10.59 -5.84 12.69
CA THR A 144 9.28 -6.48 12.57
C THR A 144 9.36 -7.85 11.89
N ILE A 145 10.55 -8.27 11.43
CA ILE A 145 10.73 -9.52 10.68
C ILE A 145 10.31 -10.74 11.51
N GLY A 146 9.42 -11.56 10.93
CA GLY A 146 9.01 -12.84 11.50
C GLY A 146 8.16 -12.75 12.77
N VAL A 147 7.73 -11.54 13.16
CA VAL A 147 6.77 -11.32 14.24
C VAL A 147 5.45 -12.02 13.91
N LYS A 148 4.85 -12.70 14.90
CA LYS A 148 3.69 -13.59 14.72
C LYS A 148 2.40 -13.12 15.39
N SER A 149 2.47 -12.05 16.17
CA SER A 149 1.29 -11.42 16.77
C SER A 149 1.41 -9.89 16.75
N LEU A 150 0.28 -9.18 16.74
CA LEU A 150 0.30 -7.71 16.76
C LEU A 150 1.00 -7.17 18.01
N ASP A 151 0.80 -7.79 19.17
CA ASP A 151 1.32 -7.29 20.45
C ASP A 151 2.86 -7.36 20.55
N GLU A 152 3.48 -8.18 19.72
CA GLU A 152 4.94 -8.29 19.58
C GLU A 152 5.52 -7.23 18.63
N LEU A 153 4.68 -6.50 17.88
CA LEU A 153 5.14 -5.41 17.03
C LEU A 153 5.51 -4.17 17.87
N PRO A 154 6.50 -3.38 17.42
CA PRO A 154 6.80 -2.08 18.02
C PRO A 154 5.56 -1.20 18.09
N ALA A 155 5.44 -0.40 19.15
CA ALA A 155 4.27 0.45 19.37
C ALA A 155 3.99 1.38 18.17
N ASN A 156 5.05 1.93 17.55
CA ASN A 156 4.93 2.81 16.39
C ASN A 156 4.50 2.05 15.12
N ALA A 157 4.92 0.79 14.97
CA ALA A 157 4.47 -0.06 13.85
C ALA A 157 2.99 -0.41 13.97
N ARG A 158 2.49 -0.69 15.19
CA ARG A 158 1.05 -0.86 15.45
C ARG A 158 0.27 0.43 15.19
N ALA A 159 0.76 1.57 15.69
CA ALA A 159 0.12 2.87 15.44
C ALA A 159 0.06 3.21 13.94
N TYR A 160 1.09 2.82 13.17
CA TYR A 160 1.07 2.93 11.72
C TYR A 160 -0.06 2.10 11.09
N ILE A 161 -0.19 0.82 11.47
CA ILE A 161 -1.27 -0.07 10.99
C ILE A 161 -2.65 0.52 11.33
N GLU A 162 -2.88 0.89 12.60
CA GLU A 162 -4.14 1.48 13.07
C GLU A 162 -4.46 2.78 12.31
N ARG A 163 -3.43 3.59 12.02
CA ARG A 163 -3.62 4.82 11.26
C ARG A 163 -4.04 4.55 9.82
N LEU A 164 -3.47 3.54 9.18
CA LEU A 164 -3.89 3.12 7.84
C LEU A 164 -5.35 2.65 7.83
N GLU A 165 -5.76 1.84 8.81
CA GLU A 165 -7.17 1.41 8.94
C GLU A 165 -8.11 2.61 9.07
N ALA A 166 -7.76 3.58 9.92
CA ALA A 166 -8.56 4.80 10.10
C ALA A 166 -8.64 5.66 8.83
N LEU A 167 -7.56 5.77 8.07
CA LEU A 167 -7.50 6.55 6.82
C LEU A 167 -8.27 5.89 5.67
N LEU A 168 -8.38 4.57 5.68
CA LEU A 168 -8.99 3.77 4.60
C LEU A 168 -10.42 3.33 4.92
N ASN A 169 -10.80 3.35 6.20
CA ASN A 169 -12.07 2.83 6.71
C ASN A 169 -12.33 1.37 6.29
N VAL A 170 -11.26 0.56 6.31
CA VAL A 170 -11.26 -0.88 6.00
C VAL A 170 -10.27 -1.56 6.94
N PRO A 171 -10.63 -2.72 7.54
CA PRO A 171 -9.73 -3.41 8.47
C PRO A 171 -8.52 -4.01 7.74
N ILE A 172 -7.38 -4.06 8.43
CA ILE A 172 -6.21 -4.85 8.04
C ILE A 172 -6.36 -6.21 8.73
N ASP A 173 -6.87 -7.18 7.98
CA ASP A 173 -7.16 -8.52 8.49
C ASP A 173 -5.91 -9.42 8.53
N ILE A 174 -4.88 -9.08 7.74
CA ILE A 174 -3.63 -9.82 7.62
C ILE A 174 -2.44 -8.85 7.56
N VAL A 175 -1.35 -9.18 8.28
CA VAL A 175 -0.07 -8.45 8.19
C VAL A 175 1.03 -9.46 7.88
N SER A 176 1.72 -9.29 6.75
CA SER A 176 2.93 -10.04 6.41
C SER A 176 4.15 -9.30 6.93
N THR A 177 4.93 -10.02 7.72
CA THR A 177 6.12 -9.55 8.45
C THR A 177 7.41 -10.10 7.83
N GLY A 178 7.36 -10.64 6.62
CA GLY A 178 8.53 -11.18 5.95
C GLY A 178 8.19 -11.96 4.68
N PRO A 179 9.20 -12.43 3.95
CA PRO A 179 9.02 -13.15 2.69
C PRO A 179 8.54 -14.60 2.86
N ASP A 180 8.72 -15.24 4.03
CA ASP A 180 8.26 -16.60 4.26
C ASP A 180 6.75 -16.63 4.55
N ARG A 181 6.08 -17.71 4.11
CA ARG A 181 4.67 -17.95 4.34
C ARG A 181 4.30 -17.97 5.83
N VAL A 182 5.20 -18.40 6.70
CA VAL A 182 4.95 -18.44 8.15
C VAL A 182 5.14 -17.09 8.85
N GLU A 183 5.67 -16.10 8.14
CA GLU A 183 5.89 -14.72 8.62
C GLU A 183 4.66 -13.87 8.29
N THR A 184 3.53 -14.27 8.87
CA THR A 184 2.23 -13.64 8.63
C THR A 184 1.36 -13.72 9.88
N ILE A 185 0.84 -12.56 10.29
CA ILE A 185 -0.15 -12.39 11.35
C ILE A 185 -1.53 -12.42 10.70
N VAL A 186 -2.38 -13.38 11.08
CA VAL A 186 -3.76 -13.47 10.62
C VAL A 186 -4.69 -13.06 11.76
N LEU A 187 -5.29 -11.88 11.63
CA LEU A 187 -6.21 -11.32 12.63
C LEU A 187 -7.64 -11.77 12.38
N ARG A 188 -8.02 -11.80 11.10
CA ARG A 188 -9.28 -12.36 10.64
C ARG A 188 -9.04 -13.17 9.39
N HIS A 189 -9.48 -14.42 9.39
CA HIS A 189 -9.32 -15.29 8.25
C HIS A 189 -10.42 -15.01 7.21
N PRO A 190 -10.09 -14.77 5.92
CA PRO A 190 -11.10 -14.45 4.89
C PRO A 190 -12.16 -15.52 4.62
N PHE A 191 -11.91 -16.77 5.05
CA PHE A 191 -12.84 -17.91 4.92
C PHE A 191 -13.47 -18.36 6.25
N ALA A 192 -13.30 -17.60 7.33
CA ALA A 192 -13.91 -17.91 8.62
C ALA A 192 -15.39 -17.50 8.67
#